data_AF-W1Y566-F1
#
_entry.id   AF-W1Y566-F1
#
_cell.length_a   1.000
_cell.length_b   1.000
_cell.length_c   1.000
_cell.angle_alpha   90.00
_cell.angle_beta   90.00
_cell.angle_gamma   90.00
#
_symmetry.space_group_name_H-M   'P 1'
#
loop_
_entity.id
_entity.type
_entity.pdbx_description
1 polymer ?
#
loop_
_entity_poly.entity_id
_entity_poly.type
_entity_poly.pdbx_seq_one_letter_code
_entity_poly.pdbx_strand_id
1 'polypeptide(L)'
;IYGMEANLVEDGEPIAFNLAPVPLLGKETIYVAFDLETTGLSAVTDKIIELSAVKMQMGNVIDKFSEYINPGFPLSDFTTELTSITDAMVANADTEESIV
;
A
#
# COMPACT_ATOMS: atom_id res chain seq x y z
N ILE A 1 15.66 4.10 -19.38
CA ILE A 1 14.73 4.16 -18.22
C ILE A 1 15.48 4.87 -17.12
N TYR A 2 15.14 6.12 -16.85
CA TYR A 2 15.68 6.86 -15.71
C TYR A 2 14.66 6.70 -14.59
N GLY A 3 15.04 5.99 -13.53
CA GLY A 3 14.30 5.95 -12.27
C GLY A 3 14.91 6.97 -11.32
N MET A 4 14.07 7.75 -10.65
CA MET A 4 14.46 8.63 -9.54
C MET A 4 13.92 8.01 -8.26
N GLU A 5 14.79 7.78 -7.29
CA GLU A 5 14.40 7.40 -5.93
C GLU A 5 14.55 8.65 -5.05
N ALA A 6 13.47 9.04 -4.38
CA ALA A 6 13.46 10.16 -3.45
C ALA A 6 12.97 9.65 -2.10
N ASN A 7 13.78 9.86 -1.06
CA ASN A 7 13.41 9.57 0.32
C ASN A 7 13.07 10.90 1.00
N LEU A 8 11.78 11.20 1.13
CA LEU A 8 11.28 12.34 1.88
C LEU A 8 10.80 11.82 3.24
N VAL A 9 11.50 12.21 4.31
CA VAL A 9 11.13 11.88 5.69
C VAL A 9 10.87 13.21 6.40
N GLU A 10 9.67 13.36 6.94
CA GLU A 10 9.37 14.47 7.84
C GLU A 10 9.97 14.14 9.21
N ASP A 11 10.91 14.95 9.70
CA ASP A 11 11.69 14.69 10.94
C ASP A 11 10.83 14.61 12.22
N GLY A 12 9.51 14.84 12.13
CA GLY A 12 8.61 14.97 13.28
C GLY A 12 8.02 13.66 13.81
N GLU A 13 7.82 12.65 12.94
CA GLU A 13 7.08 11.44 13.29
C GLU A 13 7.90 10.16 13.05
N PRO A 14 7.86 9.17 13.95
CA PRO A 14 8.53 7.90 13.74
C PRO A 14 7.95 7.17 12.51
N ILE A 15 8.75 7.00 11.47
CA ILE A 15 8.36 6.28 10.24
C ILE A 15 8.38 4.75 10.40
N ALA A 16 8.96 4.25 11.49
CA ALA A 16 9.02 2.83 11.80
C ALA A 16 9.07 2.61 13.31
N PHE A 17 8.40 1.53 13.74
CA PHE A 17 8.34 1.11 15.13
C PHE A 17 9.03 -0.25 15.30
N ASN A 18 9.48 -0.55 16.52
CA ASN A 18 10.10 -1.84 16.85
C ASN A 18 11.30 -2.21 15.95
N LEU A 19 12.16 -1.22 15.68
CA LEU A 19 13.36 -1.42 14.86
C LEU A 19 14.22 -2.55 15.43
N ALA A 20 14.53 -3.53 14.58
CA ALA A 20 15.39 -4.65 14.93
C ALA A 20 16.30 -4.99 13.74
N PRO A 21 17.58 -5.35 13.97
CA PRO A 21 18.52 -5.70 12.91
C PRO A 21 18.26 -7.14 12.42
N VAL A 22 17.10 -7.36 11.79
CA VAL A 22 16.69 -8.68 11.29
C VAL A 22 17.11 -8.85 9.82
N PRO A 23 17.91 -9.86 9.47
CA PRO A 23 18.25 -10.13 8.08
C PRO A 23 17.04 -10.64 7.30
N LEU A 24 16.56 -9.86 6.31
CA LEU A 24 15.38 -10.22 5.50
C LEU A 24 15.57 -11.52 4.70
N LEU A 25 16.81 -11.85 4.32
CA LEU A 25 17.14 -13.07 3.58
C LEU A 25 17.46 -14.28 4.49
N GLY A 26 17.29 -14.15 5.80
CA GLY A 26 17.43 -15.25 6.74
C GLY A 26 16.39 -16.35 6.46
N LYS A 27 16.79 -17.62 6.59
CA LYS A 27 15.92 -18.78 6.33
C LYS A 27 14.65 -18.78 7.18
N GLU A 28 14.77 -18.38 8.44
CA GLU A 28 13.66 -18.31 9.40
C GLU A 28 12.93 -16.95 9.37
N THR A 29 13.38 -16.01 8.53
CA THR A 29 12.77 -14.68 8.43
C THR A 29 11.62 -14.71 7.44
N ILE A 30 10.44 -14.33 7.93
CA ILE A 30 9.25 -14.06 7.12
C ILE A 30 8.89 -12.60 7.33
N TYR A 31 8.67 -11.89 6.23
CA TYR A 31 8.22 -10.49 6.26
C TYR A 31 7.12 -10.26 5.23
N VAL A 32 6.40 -9.16 5.36
CA VAL A 32 5.36 -8.75 4.42
C VAL A 32 5.74 -7.38 3.89
N ALA A 33 5.77 -7.24 2.56
CA ALA A 33 5.86 -5.95 1.90
C ALA A 33 4.45 -5.50 1.53
N PHE A 34 4.11 -4.26 1.87
CA PHE A 34 2.82 -3.65 1.55
C PHE A 34 2.99 -2.61 0.45
N ASP A 35 1.97 -2.48 -0.37
CA ASP A 35 1.82 -1.45 -1.40
C ASP A 35 0.39 -0.92 -1.33
N LEU A 36 0.24 0.39 -1.46
CA LEU A 36 -1.04 1.08 -1.27
C LEU A 36 -1.29 2.01 -2.45
N GLU A 37 -2.54 2.06 -2.89
CA GLU A 37 -3.04 3.12 -3.77
C GLU A 37 -4.07 3.95 -3.03
N THR A 38 -4.04 5.27 -3.22
CA THR A 38 -4.88 6.23 -2.49
C THR A 38 -5.55 7.23 -3.42
N THR A 39 -6.59 7.91 -2.92
CA THR A 39 -7.25 8.99 -3.68
C THR A 39 -6.37 10.23 -3.85
N GLY A 40 -5.30 10.37 -3.05
CA GLY A 40 -4.37 11.50 -3.03
C GLY A 40 -3.24 11.29 -2.01
N LEU A 41 -2.52 12.37 -1.68
CA LEU A 41 -1.28 12.31 -0.89
C LEU A 41 -1.44 12.61 0.62
N SER A 42 -2.64 12.97 1.07
CA SER A 42 -2.90 13.38 2.45
C SER A 42 -3.42 12.23 3.30
N ALA A 43 -2.63 11.78 4.27
CA ALA A 43 -3.06 10.78 5.24
C ALA A 43 -4.24 11.21 6.13
N VAL A 44 -4.60 12.51 6.14
CA VAL A 44 -5.71 13.04 6.93
C VAL A 44 -7.03 13.03 6.17
N THR A 45 -6.98 13.21 4.84
CA THR A 45 -8.18 13.48 4.03
C THR A 45 -8.40 12.50 2.89
N ASP A 46 -7.35 11.85 2.40
CA ASP A 46 -7.43 10.88 1.31
C ASP A 46 -7.70 9.47 1.83
N LYS A 47 -8.28 8.64 0.96
CA LYS A 47 -8.68 7.27 1.27
C LYS A 47 -7.82 6.25 0.54
N ILE A 48 -7.56 5.12 1.19
CA ILE A 48 -6.99 3.95 0.53
C ILE A 48 -8.04 3.37 -0.42
N ILE A 49 -7.62 3.02 -1.64
CA ILE A 49 -8.47 2.40 -2.68
C ILE A 49 -7.95 1.03 -3.13
N GLU A 50 -6.71 0.68 -2.77
CA GLU A 50 -6.16 -0.66 -2.87
C GLU A 50 -5.18 -0.93 -1.72
N LEU A 51 -5.25 -2.12 -1.13
CA LEU A 51 -4.25 -2.66 -0.22
C LEU A 51 -3.69 -3.96 -0.80
N SER A 52 -2.41 -3.93 -1.16
CA SER A 52 -1.67 -5.09 -1.66
C SER A 52 -0.59 -5.49 -0.66
N ALA A 53 -0.45 -6.80 -0.42
CA ALA A 53 0.51 -7.36 0.52
C ALA A 53 1.16 -8.62 -0.04
N VAL A 54 2.49 -8.69 0.05
CA VAL A 54 3.28 -9.81 -0.45
C VAL A 54 4.08 -10.40 0.70
N LYS A 55 3.78 -11.64 1.05
CA LYS A 55 4.51 -12.38 2.08
C LYS A 55 5.75 -12.99 1.47
N MET A 56 6.89 -12.74 2.11
CA MET A 56 8.22 -13.05 1.59
C MET A 56 8.99 -13.97 2.55
N GLN A 57 9.76 -14.90 2.00
CA GLN A 57 10.77 -15.68 2.72
C GLN A 57 11.99 -15.90 1.82
N MET A 58 13.19 -15.59 2.33
CA MET A 58 14.44 -15.69 1.57
C MET A 58 14.40 -14.97 0.20
N GLY A 59 13.68 -13.85 0.12
CA GLY A 59 13.50 -13.09 -1.13
C GLY A 59 12.48 -13.67 -2.12
N ASN A 60 11.82 -14.78 -1.80
CA ASN A 60 10.77 -15.37 -2.62
C ASN A 60 9.39 -15.01 -2.08
N VAL A 61 8.44 -14.81 -2.99
CA VAL A 61 7.02 -14.67 -2.65
C VAL A 61 6.49 -16.03 -2.21
N ILE A 62 5.91 -16.09 -1.02
CA ILE A 62 5.27 -17.29 -0.47
C ILE A 62 3.76 -17.14 -0.30
N ASP A 63 3.24 -15.91 -0.32
CA ASP A 63 1.81 -15.62 -0.34
C ASP A 63 1.53 -14.21 -0.88
N LYS A 64 0.30 -13.98 -1.34
CA LYS A 64 -0.16 -12.69 -1.85
C LYS A 64 -1.58 -12.39 -1.38
N PHE A 65 -1.81 -11.12 -1.10
CA PHE A 65 -3.12 -10.56 -0.79
C PHE A 65 -3.25 -9.24 -1.56
N SER A 66 -4.44 -8.97 -2.11
CA SER A 66 -4.76 -7.74 -2.81
C SER A 66 -6.26 -7.57 -2.77
N GLU A 67 -6.71 -6.43 -2.26
CA GLU A 67 -8.13 -6.06 -2.20
C GLU A 67 -8.28 -4.60 -2.66
N TYR A 68 -9.32 -4.35 -3.45
CA TYR A 68 -9.80 -3.00 -3.67
C TYR A 68 -10.59 -2.54 -2.45
N ILE A 69 -10.62 -1.22 -2.22
CA ILE A 69 -11.33 -0.62 -1.10
C ILE A 69 -12.28 0.43 -1.66
N ASN A 70 -13.55 0.39 -1.23
CA ASN A 70 -14.54 1.38 -1.62
C ASN A 70 -14.37 2.67 -0.80
N PRO A 71 -13.98 3.80 -1.42
CA PRO A 71 -13.79 5.06 -0.69
C PRO A 71 -15.12 5.72 -0.29
N GLY A 72 -16.26 5.23 -0.79
CA GLY A 72 -17.60 5.78 -0.52
C GLY A 72 -17.95 7.02 -1.35
N PHE A 73 -17.11 7.41 -2.31
CA PHE A 73 -17.32 8.53 -3.22
C PHE A 73 -16.62 8.29 -4.58
N PRO A 74 -16.99 9.01 -5.66
CA PRO A 74 -16.37 8.83 -6.97
C PRO A 74 -14.89 9.22 -7.00
N LEU A 75 -14.08 8.43 -7.72
CA LEU A 75 -12.67 8.75 -7.95
C LEU A 75 -12.52 9.96 -8.87
N SER A 76 -11.42 10.69 -8.70
CA SER A 76 -11.07 11.75 -9.66
C SER A 76 -10.50 11.15 -10.95
N ASP A 77 -10.63 11.87 -12.07
CA ASP A 77 -10.01 11.48 -13.34
C ASP A 77 -8.49 11.32 -13.19
N PHE A 78 -7.84 12.21 -12.43
CA PHE A 78 -6.41 12.15 -12.15
C PHE A 78 -6.02 10.89 -11.38
N THR A 79 -6.77 10.54 -10.32
CA THR A 79 -6.54 9.31 -9.55
C THR A 79 -6.67 8.09 -10.47
N THR A 80 -7.74 8.04 -11.27
CA THR A 80 -8.00 6.95 -12.20
C THR A 80 -6.90 6.83 -13.26
N GLU A 81 -6.42 7.95 -13.81
CA GLU A 81 -5.35 7.96 -14.80
C GLU A 81 -4.01 7.52 -14.19
N LEU A 82 -3.72 7.93 -12.96
CA LEU A 82 -2.47 7.63 -12.28
C LEU A 82 -2.40 6.15 -11.84
N THR A 83 -3.45 5.64 -11.21
CA THR A 83 -3.45 4.30 -10.60
C THR A 83 -4.07 3.24 -11.52
N SER A 84 -4.75 3.65 -12.59
CA SER A 84 -5.58 2.78 -13.45
C SER A 84 -6.76 2.11 -12.74
N ILE A 85 -7.08 2.51 -11.50
CA ILE A 85 -8.23 2.01 -10.75
C ILE A 85 -9.46 2.86 -11.07
N THR A 86 -10.56 2.20 -11.44
CA THR A 86 -11.80 2.87 -11.85
C THR A 86 -12.89 2.77 -10.77
N ASP A 87 -13.87 3.67 -10.81
CA ASP A 87 -15.07 3.60 -9.93
C ASP A 87 -15.74 2.22 -9.97
N ALA A 88 -15.76 1.57 -11.13
CA ALA A 88 -16.38 0.24 -11.27
C ALA A 88 -15.64 -0.86 -10.50
N MET A 89 -14.33 -0.72 -10.31
CA MET A 89 -13.50 -1.68 -9.57
C MET A 89 -13.72 -1.55 -8.06
N VAL A 90 -13.93 -0.33 -7.57
CA VAL A 90 -14.10 -0.06 -6.13
C VAL A 90 -15.57 -0.05 -5.69
N ALA A 91 -16.54 0.08 -6.60
CA ALA A 91 -17.95 0.26 -6.25
C ALA A 91 -18.55 -0.89 -5.41
N ASN A 92 -18.11 -2.13 -5.64
CA ASN A 92 -18.58 -3.32 -4.91
C ASN A 92 -17.55 -3.86 -3.93
N ALA A 93 -16.44 -3.17 -3.75
CA ALA A 93 -15.43 -3.53 -2.76
C ALA A 93 -15.93 -3.21 -1.35
N ASP A 94 -15.33 -3.85 -0.36
CA ASP A 94 -15.60 -3.56 1.04
C ASP A 94 -15.01 -2.20 1.46
N THR A 95 -15.47 -1.68 2.60
CA THR A 95 -14.95 -0.43 3.16
C THR A 95 -13.59 -0.66 3.81
N GLU A 96 -12.84 0.44 3.98
CA GLU A 96 -11.54 0.46 4.66
C GLU A 96 -11.58 -0.25 6.03
N GLU A 97 -12.59 0.05 6.85
CA GLU A 97 -12.80 -0.54 8.18
C GLU A 97 -13.06 -2.06 8.16
N SER A 98 -13.54 -2.60 7.04
CA SER A 98 -13.79 -4.04 6.92
C SER A 98 -12.54 -4.81 6.49
N ILE A 99 -11.60 -4.14 5.83
CA ILE A 99 -10.39 -4.75 5.27
C ILE A 99 -9.18 -4.57 6.21
N VAL A 100 -9.09 -3.43 6.92
CA VAL A 100 -7.97 -3.05 7.80
C VAL A 100 -8.38 -3.15 9.27
#